data_AF-A0A7V8V9A9-F1
#
_entry.id   AF-A0A7V8V9A9-F1
#
_cell.length_a   1.000
_cell.length_b   1.000
_cell.length_c   1.000
_cell.angle_alpha   90.00
_cell.angle_beta   90.00
_cell.angle_gamma   90.00
#
_symmetry.space_group_name_H-M   'P 1'
#
loop_
_entity.id
_entity.type
_entity.pdbx_description
1 polymer ?
#
loop_
_entity_poly.entity_id
_entity_poly.type
_entity_poly.pdbx_seq_one_letter_code
_entity_poly.pdbx_strand_id
1 'polypeptide(L)'
;MMNPHEEENLEQIMNSPSYVLPELDTDFLQSEEMRGLRMQLEYTKPELYLRRKKINSTIILFGGTQIVEESKAREQLDRLKLQREQEGDRPQLERAIHRAERQLAKSKYYDEARDFASLVSRHSYNNNRYDHVIVTGGGPGIMEAGNRGAYDVGAPSIGLNITLPEEQHPNPYITPGLCFMFHYFAMRKMHFLMRAKALVVFPGGFGTFDELFDALTLRQTDRMQAIPIILYGSDYWKQAINFEFLADEAVIRDEHMDLLSFADSPTEAWKIIQKFHEANPEAKVIAP
;
A
#
# COMPACT_ATOMS: atom_id res chain seq x y z
N MET A 1 -58.68 -19.06 14.42
CA MET A 1 -57.65 -19.78 13.65
C MET A 1 -57.57 -19.10 12.30
N MET A 2 -56.36 -18.86 11.80
CA MET A 2 -56.20 -18.36 10.43
C MET A 2 -56.69 -19.44 9.46
N ASN A 3 -57.26 -19.02 8.33
CA ASN A 3 -57.61 -19.94 7.26
C ASN A 3 -56.34 -20.30 6.45
N PRO A 4 -56.36 -21.38 5.64
CA PRO A 4 -55.17 -21.82 4.90
C PRO A 4 -54.54 -20.75 4.00
N HIS A 5 -55.33 -19.85 3.40
CA HIS A 5 -54.80 -18.76 2.58
C HIS A 5 -54.13 -17.68 3.43
N GLU A 6 -54.66 -17.40 4.62
CA GLU A 6 -54.04 -16.48 5.57
C GLU A 6 -52.72 -17.04 6.10
N GLU A 7 -52.65 -18.34 6.38
CA GLU A 7 -51.42 -19.03 6.83
C GLU A 7 -50.34 -19.01 5.73
N GLU A 8 -50.71 -19.35 4.50
CA GLU A 8 -49.81 -19.28 3.33
C GLU A 8 -49.31 -17.84 3.09
N ASN A 9 -50.18 -16.85 3.16
CA ASN A 9 -49.79 -15.45 2.98
C ASN A 9 -48.87 -14.95 4.11
N LEU A 10 -49.10 -15.37 5.36
CA LEU A 10 -48.21 -15.03 6.47
C LEU A 10 -46.83 -15.67 6.28
N GLU A 11 -46.76 -16.91 5.83
CA GLU A 11 -45.49 -17.58 5.51
C GLU A 11 -44.74 -16.84 4.38
N GLN A 12 -45.44 -16.40 3.33
CA GLN A 12 -44.87 -15.58 2.27
C GLN A 12 -44.35 -14.23 2.78
N ILE A 13 -45.09 -13.56 3.67
CA ILE A 13 -44.64 -12.29 4.29
C ILE A 13 -43.38 -12.53 5.11
N MET A 14 -43.36 -13.55 5.97
CA MET A 14 -42.24 -13.82 6.86
C MET A 14 -40.97 -14.22 6.12
N ASN A 15 -41.10 -14.84 4.95
CA ASN A 15 -40.00 -15.21 4.06
C ASN A 15 -39.65 -14.12 3.03
N SER A 16 -40.38 -13.01 2.99
CA SER A 16 -40.12 -11.90 2.07
C SER A 16 -38.85 -11.13 2.49
N PRO A 17 -37.99 -10.72 1.54
CA PRO A 17 -36.87 -9.82 1.82
C PRO A 17 -37.31 -8.52 2.54
N SER A 18 -38.50 -8.01 2.22
CA SER A 18 -39.04 -6.79 2.86
C SER A 18 -39.38 -6.93 4.35
N TYR A 19 -39.40 -8.15 4.88
CA TYR A 19 -39.63 -8.43 6.31
C TYR A 19 -38.33 -8.73 7.07
N VAL A 20 -37.18 -8.66 6.40
CA VAL A 20 -35.86 -8.75 7.02
C VAL A 20 -35.46 -7.38 7.58
N LEU A 21 -34.88 -7.35 8.77
CA LEU A 21 -34.36 -6.11 9.35
C LEU A 21 -33.20 -5.57 8.49
N PRO A 22 -33.20 -4.30 8.03
CA PRO A 22 -32.24 -3.82 7.04
C PRO A 22 -30.76 -3.97 7.42
N GLU A 23 -30.42 -3.87 8.70
CA GLU A 23 -29.04 -4.06 9.19
C GLU A 23 -28.55 -5.51 9.16
N LEU A 24 -29.48 -6.47 9.02
CA LEU A 24 -29.20 -7.90 8.90
C LEU A 24 -29.43 -8.42 7.47
N ASP A 25 -30.03 -7.62 6.59
CA ASP A 25 -30.29 -7.97 5.20
C ASP A 25 -29.04 -7.75 4.34
N THR A 26 -28.28 -8.84 4.11
CA THR A 26 -27.03 -8.76 3.34
C THR A 26 -27.27 -8.47 1.87
N ASP A 27 -28.38 -8.90 1.29
CA ASP A 27 -28.67 -8.69 -0.14
C ASP A 27 -28.99 -7.20 -0.38
N PHE A 28 -29.79 -6.60 0.50
CA PHE A 28 -30.03 -5.16 0.51
C PHE A 28 -28.72 -4.38 0.73
N LEU A 29 -27.92 -4.72 1.75
CA LEU A 29 -26.66 -4.03 2.02
C LEU A 29 -25.64 -4.17 0.88
N GLN A 30 -25.74 -5.25 0.08
CA GLN A 30 -24.88 -5.48 -1.08
C GLN A 30 -25.40 -4.83 -2.38
N SER A 31 -26.60 -4.25 -2.37
CA SER A 31 -27.22 -3.59 -3.53
C SER A 31 -26.46 -2.33 -3.97
N GLU A 32 -26.68 -1.90 -5.21
CA GLU A 32 -26.02 -0.72 -5.77
C GLU A 32 -26.37 0.55 -4.99
N GLU A 33 -27.61 0.68 -4.55
CA GLU A 33 -28.12 1.81 -3.77
C GLU A 33 -27.39 1.96 -2.43
N MET A 34 -26.96 0.84 -1.83
CA MET A 34 -26.22 0.83 -0.56
C MET A 34 -24.71 1.02 -0.73
N ARG A 35 -24.20 1.29 -1.95
CA ARG A 35 -22.78 1.56 -2.21
C ARG A 35 -22.23 2.70 -1.34
N GLY A 36 -22.98 3.79 -1.17
CA GLY A 36 -22.55 4.93 -0.36
C GLY A 36 -22.32 4.55 1.11
N LEU A 37 -23.22 3.74 1.68
CA LEU A 37 -23.09 3.24 3.05
C LEU A 37 -21.89 2.30 3.19
N ARG A 38 -21.66 1.40 2.23
CA ARG A 38 -20.49 0.51 2.22
C ARG A 38 -19.17 1.28 2.14
N MET A 39 -19.09 2.33 1.32
CA MET A 39 -17.93 3.22 1.29
C MET A 39 -17.71 3.92 2.64
N GLN A 40 -18.79 4.38 3.30
CA GLN A 40 -18.69 4.97 4.64
C GLN A 40 -18.19 3.97 5.69
N LEU A 41 -18.55 2.68 5.59
CA LEU A 41 -18.02 1.63 6.45
C LEU A 41 -16.51 1.43 6.22
N GLU A 42 -16.07 1.37 4.96
CA GLU A 42 -14.64 1.29 4.60
C GLU A 42 -13.84 2.53 5.01
N TYR A 43 -14.47 3.70 5.03
CA TYR A 43 -13.88 4.91 5.61
C TYR A 43 -13.71 4.77 7.13
N THR A 44 -14.80 4.43 7.82
CA THR A 44 -14.90 4.57 9.27
C THR A 44 -14.14 3.49 10.02
N LYS A 45 -14.17 2.24 9.53
CA LYS A 45 -13.61 1.09 10.26
C LYS A 45 -12.10 1.22 10.51
N PRO A 46 -11.25 1.50 9.51
CA PRO A 46 -9.81 1.67 9.76
C PRO A 46 -9.53 2.86 10.70
N GLU A 47 -10.20 3.99 10.49
CA GLU A 47 -10.01 5.19 11.32
C GLU A 47 -10.29 4.93 12.81
N LEU A 48 -11.38 4.23 13.12
CA LEU A 48 -11.71 3.89 14.51
C LEU A 48 -10.65 2.99 15.14
N TYR A 49 -10.11 2.02 14.40
CA TYR A 49 -9.11 1.09 14.89
C TYR A 49 -7.74 1.77 15.08
N LEU A 50 -7.32 2.57 14.10
CA LEU A 50 -6.07 3.35 14.17
C LEU A 50 -6.10 4.33 15.35
N ARG A 51 -7.22 5.03 15.54
CA ARG A 51 -7.41 5.95 16.68
C ARG A 51 -7.37 5.22 18.02
N ARG A 52 -8.03 4.06 18.15
CA ARG A 52 -7.98 3.24 19.38
C ARG A 52 -6.56 2.76 19.70
N LYS A 53 -5.75 2.48 18.67
CA LYS A 53 -4.33 2.13 18.80
C LYS A 53 -3.41 3.34 18.96
N LYS A 54 -3.96 4.56 19.02
CA LYS A 54 -3.23 5.82 19.13
C LYS A 54 -2.19 6.00 18.00
N ILE A 55 -2.52 5.54 16.80
CA ILE A 55 -1.70 5.76 15.61
C ILE A 55 -2.07 7.10 15.01
N ASN A 56 -1.15 8.05 15.09
CA ASN A 56 -1.37 9.44 14.70
C ASN A 56 -0.85 9.72 13.29
N SER A 57 0.25 9.08 12.88
CA SER A 57 0.83 9.25 11.56
C SER A 57 1.45 7.97 11.02
N THR A 58 1.59 7.91 9.70
CA THR A 58 2.13 6.76 8.96
C THR A 58 3.24 7.15 8.00
N ILE A 59 4.10 6.19 7.67
CA ILE A 59 5.01 6.28 6.51
C ILE A 59 4.60 5.21 5.52
N ILE A 60 4.29 5.65 4.30
CA ILE A 60 3.85 4.75 3.23
C ILE A 60 5.07 4.15 2.55
N LEU A 61 5.07 2.81 2.41
CA LEU A 61 6.02 2.10 1.54
C LEU A 61 5.27 1.46 0.37
N PHE A 62 5.62 1.89 -0.84
CA PHE A 62 5.19 1.26 -2.09
C PHE A 62 6.36 0.67 -2.86
N GLY A 63 6.08 -0.38 -3.63
CA GLY A 63 7.06 -1.00 -4.50
C GLY A 63 6.53 -2.30 -5.10
N GLY A 64 7.38 -2.94 -5.91
CA GLY A 64 7.01 -4.14 -6.66
C GLY A 64 6.71 -5.34 -5.77
N THR A 65 5.62 -6.06 -6.08
CA THR A 65 5.27 -7.36 -5.48
C THR A 65 6.25 -8.47 -5.80
N GLN A 66 7.04 -8.28 -6.87
CA GLN A 66 8.00 -9.26 -7.38
C GLN A 66 9.43 -9.00 -6.88
N ILE A 67 9.67 -7.99 -6.06
CA ILE A 67 10.99 -7.77 -5.46
C ILE A 67 11.05 -8.56 -4.16
N VAL A 68 11.72 -9.71 -4.18
CA VAL A 68 11.74 -10.68 -3.08
C VAL A 68 13.15 -10.78 -2.47
N GLU A 69 13.26 -11.47 -1.32
CA GLU A 69 14.54 -11.81 -0.69
C GLU A 69 15.52 -12.46 -1.68
N GLU A 70 16.82 -12.21 -1.50
CA GLU A 70 17.85 -12.73 -2.38
C GLU A 70 17.82 -14.26 -2.50
N SER A 71 17.59 -14.96 -1.38
CA SER A 71 17.51 -16.43 -1.36
C SER A 71 16.43 -16.97 -2.29
N LYS A 72 15.23 -16.40 -2.24
CA LYS A 72 14.10 -16.78 -3.10
C LYS A 72 14.35 -16.43 -4.56
N ALA A 73 14.91 -15.24 -4.83
CA ALA A 73 15.25 -14.81 -6.19
C ALA A 73 16.35 -15.70 -6.81
N ARG A 74 17.33 -16.12 -6.00
CA ARG A 74 18.40 -17.05 -6.39
C ARG A 74 17.85 -18.43 -6.73
N GLU A 75 17.05 -18.99 -5.83
CA GLU A 75 16.42 -20.30 -6.03
C GLU A 75 15.58 -20.33 -7.32
N GLN A 76 14.80 -19.28 -7.58
CA GLN A 76 14.05 -19.13 -8.82
C GLN A 76 14.96 -19.13 -10.06
N LEU A 77 16.06 -18.38 -10.02
CA LEU A 77 17.00 -18.28 -11.14
C LEU A 77 17.69 -19.63 -11.40
N ASP A 78 18.13 -20.30 -10.34
CA ASP A 78 18.82 -21.59 -10.44
C ASP A 78 17.88 -22.66 -11.00
N ARG A 79 16.61 -22.67 -10.57
CA ARG A 79 15.58 -23.56 -11.14
C ARG A 79 15.36 -23.34 -12.63
N LEU A 80 15.30 -22.08 -13.08
CA LEU A 80 15.13 -21.77 -14.51
C LEU A 80 16.35 -22.14 -15.34
N LYS A 81 17.57 -21.98 -14.78
CA LYS A 81 18.81 -22.42 -15.43
C LYS A 81 18.86 -23.95 -15.58
N LEU A 82 18.48 -24.68 -14.54
CA LEU A 82 18.37 -26.14 -14.59
C LEU A 82 17.32 -26.59 -15.62
N GLN A 83 16.18 -25.92 -15.67
CA GLN A 83 15.15 -26.19 -16.68
C GLN A 83 15.70 -26.00 -18.11
N ARG A 84 16.54 -24.99 -18.34
CA ARG A 84 17.18 -24.77 -19.65
C ARG A 84 18.15 -25.90 -20.00
N GLU A 85 18.90 -26.40 -19.04
CA GLU A 85 19.80 -27.55 -19.24
C GLU A 85 19.02 -28.82 -19.63
N GLN A 86 17.79 -28.98 -19.13
CA GLN A 86 16.94 -30.15 -19.41
C GLN A 86 16.12 -30.04 -20.70
N GLU A 87 15.54 -28.87 -20.98
CA GLU A 87 14.57 -28.67 -22.06
C GLU A 87 15.16 -28.02 -23.32
N GLY A 88 16.42 -27.58 -23.27
CA GLY A 88 17.11 -26.84 -24.34
C GLY A 88 16.70 -25.37 -24.41
N ASP A 89 17.26 -24.65 -25.39
CA ASP A 89 17.00 -23.22 -25.57
C ASP A 89 15.60 -22.97 -26.13
N ARG A 90 14.80 -22.20 -25.37
CA ARG A 90 13.47 -21.73 -25.77
C ARG A 90 13.37 -20.22 -25.55
N PRO A 91 12.84 -19.43 -26.49
CA PRO A 91 12.73 -17.98 -26.33
C PRO A 91 11.98 -17.54 -25.06
N GLN A 92 10.95 -18.30 -24.66
CA GLN A 92 10.21 -18.03 -23.43
C GLN A 92 11.07 -18.24 -22.18
N LEU A 93 11.93 -19.26 -22.19
CA LEU A 93 12.79 -19.61 -21.08
C LEU A 93 13.98 -18.64 -20.96
N GLU A 94 14.56 -18.23 -22.09
CA GLU A 94 15.57 -17.16 -22.12
C GLU A 94 15.02 -15.86 -21.53
N ARG A 95 13.82 -15.46 -21.95
CA ARG A 95 13.14 -14.29 -21.38
C ARG A 95 12.85 -14.46 -19.89
N ALA A 96 12.48 -15.67 -19.44
CA ALA A 96 12.24 -15.95 -18.03
C ALA A 96 13.52 -15.86 -17.19
N ILE A 97 14.63 -16.42 -17.69
CA ILE A 97 15.96 -16.34 -17.04
C ILE A 97 16.40 -14.88 -16.95
N HIS A 98 16.32 -14.12 -18.04
CA HIS A 98 16.66 -12.70 -18.02
C HIS A 98 15.83 -11.93 -16.97
N ARG A 99 14.52 -12.19 -16.90
CA ARG A 99 13.65 -11.58 -15.87
C ARG A 99 14.07 -11.99 -14.46
N ALA A 100 14.43 -13.25 -14.22
CA ALA A 100 14.90 -13.73 -12.93
C ALA A 100 16.25 -13.11 -12.53
N GLU A 101 17.18 -12.91 -13.47
CA GLU A 101 18.41 -12.15 -13.24
C GLU A 101 18.11 -10.70 -12.85
N ARG A 102 17.16 -10.05 -13.53
CA ARG A 102 16.70 -8.69 -13.18
C ARG A 102 15.94 -8.63 -11.87
N GLN A 103 15.32 -9.73 -11.43
CA GLN A 103 14.65 -9.84 -10.14
C GLN A 103 15.67 -9.98 -9.01
N LEU A 104 16.64 -10.88 -9.18
CA LEU A 104 17.78 -11.05 -8.29
C LEU A 104 18.59 -9.76 -8.14
N ALA A 105 18.88 -9.05 -9.23
CA ALA A 105 19.57 -7.75 -9.13
C ALA A 105 18.79 -6.69 -8.32
N LYS A 106 17.47 -6.85 -8.19
CA LYS A 106 16.61 -5.97 -7.39
C LYS A 106 16.38 -6.48 -5.96
N SER A 107 16.81 -7.69 -5.59
CA SER A 107 16.55 -8.25 -4.27
C SER A 107 17.13 -7.39 -3.14
N LYS A 108 18.22 -6.66 -3.41
CA LYS A 108 18.77 -5.66 -2.48
C LYS A 108 17.73 -4.65 -1.98
N TYR A 109 16.75 -4.29 -2.81
CA TYR A 109 15.69 -3.35 -2.42
C TYR A 109 14.73 -3.96 -1.39
N TYR A 110 14.60 -5.29 -1.34
CA TYR A 110 13.86 -5.95 -0.26
C TYR A 110 14.56 -5.71 1.08
N ASP A 111 15.87 -5.97 1.15
CA ASP A 111 16.63 -5.78 2.39
C ASP A 111 16.69 -4.30 2.79
N GLU A 112 16.89 -3.40 1.83
CA GLU A 112 16.90 -1.96 2.09
C GLU A 112 15.52 -1.44 2.54
N ALA A 113 14.41 -1.94 1.99
CA ALA A 113 13.06 -1.60 2.47
C ALA A 113 12.80 -2.09 3.89
N ARG A 114 13.28 -3.30 4.21
CA ARG A 114 13.23 -3.88 5.56
C ARG A 114 14.06 -3.06 6.56
N ASP A 115 15.27 -2.68 6.17
CA ASP A 115 16.16 -1.85 6.99
C ASP A 115 15.59 -0.45 7.22
N PHE A 116 15.03 0.17 6.18
CA PHE A 116 14.35 1.45 6.29
C PHE A 116 13.17 1.38 7.25
N ALA A 117 12.29 0.37 7.08
CA ALA A 117 11.14 0.19 7.95
C ALA A 117 11.56 -0.08 9.40
N SER A 118 12.61 -0.88 9.63
CA SER A 118 13.18 -1.12 10.97
C SER A 118 13.69 0.17 11.61
N LEU A 119 14.44 0.98 10.84
CA LEU A 119 14.99 2.26 11.28
C LEU A 119 13.90 3.23 11.71
N VAL A 120 12.92 3.47 10.85
CA VAL A 120 11.77 4.35 11.14
C VAL A 120 11.02 3.85 12.37
N SER A 121 10.74 2.55 12.42
CA SER A 121 9.90 1.95 13.45
C SER A 121 10.48 2.04 14.85
N ARG A 122 11.82 2.06 15.00
CA ARG A 122 12.49 2.32 16.28
C ARG A 122 12.19 3.72 16.85
N HIS A 123 11.82 4.67 15.99
CA HIS A 123 11.44 6.04 16.37
C HIS A 123 9.92 6.25 16.39
N SER A 124 9.12 5.20 16.20
CA SER A 124 7.68 5.33 16.01
C SER A 124 6.88 5.56 17.28
N TYR A 125 7.37 5.13 18.45
CA TYR A 125 6.64 5.27 19.71
C TYR A 125 7.18 6.44 20.54
N ASN A 126 6.34 7.46 20.77
CA ASN A 126 6.68 8.60 21.62
C ASN A 126 5.40 9.21 22.24
N ASN A 127 5.50 9.84 23.41
CA ASN A 127 4.38 10.56 24.06
C ASN A 127 3.07 9.75 24.15
N ASN A 128 3.18 8.45 24.48
CA ASN A 128 2.03 7.54 24.63
C ASN A 128 1.17 7.40 23.35
N ARG A 129 1.77 7.56 22.18
CA ARG A 129 1.17 7.35 20.86
C ARG A 129 2.20 6.81 19.86
N TYR A 130 1.71 6.36 18.71
CA TYR A 130 2.56 5.97 17.59
C TYR A 130 2.50 7.03 16.48
N ASP A 131 3.68 7.46 16.04
CA ASP A 131 3.92 8.29 14.87
C ASP A 131 4.78 7.51 13.87
N HIS A 132 4.74 7.87 12.59
CA HIS A 132 5.54 7.22 11.54
C HIS A 132 5.35 5.69 11.42
N VAL A 133 4.17 5.18 11.74
CA VAL A 133 3.87 3.75 11.63
C VAL A 133 3.94 3.31 10.17
N ILE A 134 4.68 2.23 9.89
CA ILE A 134 4.80 1.69 8.54
C ILE A 134 3.44 1.21 8.05
N VAL A 135 3.00 1.73 6.89
CA VAL A 135 1.79 1.31 6.19
C VAL A 135 2.13 0.85 4.78
N THR A 136 1.58 -0.30 4.39
CA THR A 136 1.78 -0.88 3.06
C THR A 136 0.46 -1.43 2.53
N GLY A 137 0.45 -1.90 1.28
CA GLY A 137 -0.69 -2.61 0.72
C GLY A 137 -0.87 -4.04 1.24
N GLY A 138 -0.01 -4.51 2.15
CA GLY A 138 -0.10 -5.80 2.83
C GLY A 138 0.21 -7.04 1.98
N GLY A 139 0.58 -6.86 0.72
CA GLY A 139 1.00 -7.94 -0.17
C GLY A 139 2.45 -8.41 0.03
N PRO A 140 2.97 -9.26 -0.90
CA PRO A 140 4.36 -9.71 -0.91
C PRO A 140 5.30 -8.62 -1.43
N GLY A 141 6.59 -8.95 -1.47
CA GLY A 141 7.64 -8.11 -2.05
C GLY A 141 8.02 -6.93 -1.15
N ILE A 142 8.13 -5.71 -1.71
CA ILE A 142 8.48 -4.51 -0.92
C ILE A 142 7.48 -4.25 0.21
N MET A 143 6.20 -4.52 -0.01
CA MET A 143 5.17 -4.35 1.02
C MET A 143 5.44 -5.27 2.22
N GLU A 144 5.79 -6.53 1.95
CA GLU A 144 6.20 -7.49 2.97
C GLU A 144 7.47 -7.05 3.67
N ALA A 145 8.50 -6.63 2.93
CA ALA A 145 9.75 -6.13 3.50
C ALA A 145 9.51 -4.97 4.49
N GLY A 146 8.64 -4.03 4.12
CA GLY A 146 8.23 -2.92 4.97
C GLY A 146 7.55 -3.39 6.26
N ASN A 147 6.53 -4.25 6.16
CA ASN A 147 5.87 -4.78 7.35
C ASN A 147 6.83 -5.59 8.22
N ARG A 148 7.72 -6.38 7.62
CA ARG A 148 8.71 -7.20 8.30
C ARG A 148 9.74 -6.37 9.06
N GLY A 149 10.25 -5.29 8.48
CA GLY A 149 11.21 -4.43 9.17
C GLY A 149 10.64 -3.84 10.47
N ALA A 150 9.39 -3.41 10.45
CA ALA A 150 8.68 -2.99 11.66
C ALA A 150 8.49 -4.14 12.66
N TYR A 151 8.10 -5.31 12.17
CA TYR A 151 7.91 -6.52 12.98
C TYR A 151 9.20 -6.95 13.71
N ASP A 152 10.34 -6.93 13.03
CA ASP A 152 11.63 -7.35 13.57
C ASP A 152 12.09 -6.53 14.79
N VAL A 153 11.60 -5.29 14.90
CA VAL A 153 11.89 -4.39 16.03
C VAL A 153 10.72 -4.29 17.02
N GLY A 154 9.70 -5.15 16.88
CA GLY A 154 8.54 -5.21 17.77
C GLY A 154 7.59 -4.02 17.67
N ALA A 155 7.64 -3.27 16.56
CA ALA A 155 6.79 -2.10 16.34
C ALA A 155 5.54 -2.47 15.52
N PRO A 156 4.44 -1.69 15.65
CA PRO A 156 3.25 -1.95 14.85
C PRO A 156 3.49 -1.64 13.36
N SER A 157 2.79 -2.38 12.50
CA SER A 157 2.75 -2.13 11.06
C SER A 157 1.34 -2.41 10.51
N ILE A 158 0.94 -1.63 9.52
CA ILE A 158 -0.41 -1.62 8.95
C ILE A 158 -0.38 -2.26 7.56
N GLY A 159 -1.41 -3.06 7.26
CA GLY A 159 -1.69 -3.56 5.92
C GLY A 159 -3.06 -3.08 5.45
N LEU A 160 -3.09 -2.31 4.36
CA LEU A 160 -4.32 -1.94 3.67
C LEU A 160 -4.48 -2.88 2.47
N ASN A 161 -5.14 -4.02 2.65
CA ASN A 161 -5.37 -5.03 1.60
C ASN A 161 -6.54 -4.64 0.70
N ILE A 162 -6.63 -5.27 -0.46
CA ILE A 162 -7.78 -5.10 -1.36
C ILE A 162 -8.23 -6.44 -1.91
N THR A 163 -9.53 -6.58 -2.17
CA THR A 163 -10.05 -7.72 -2.91
C THR A 163 -9.55 -7.68 -4.35
N LEU A 164 -8.89 -8.75 -4.79
CA LEU A 164 -8.45 -8.96 -6.17
C LEU A 164 -9.12 -10.22 -6.73
N PRO A 165 -9.20 -10.37 -8.07
CA PRO A 165 -9.74 -11.59 -8.69
C PRO A 165 -8.99 -12.87 -8.30
N GLU A 166 -7.68 -12.75 -8.08
CA GLU A 166 -6.85 -13.82 -7.52
C GLU A 166 -6.65 -13.59 -6.01
N GLU A 167 -6.66 -14.67 -5.23
CA GLU A 167 -6.53 -14.58 -3.78
C GLU A 167 -5.14 -14.07 -3.38
N GLN A 168 -5.09 -12.87 -2.81
CA GLN A 168 -3.89 -12.32 -2.18
C GLN A 168 -4.03 -12.39 -0.66
N HIS A 169 -3.33 -13.33 -0.04
CA HIS A 169 -3.20 -13.35 1.42
C HIS A 169 -2.34 -12.17 1.91
N PRO A 170 -2.71 -11.55 3.04
CA PRO A 170 -1.84 -10.58 3.70
C PRO A 170 -0.52 -11.24 4.13
N ASN A 171 0.58 -10.49 4.05
CA ASN A 171 1.86 -10.97 4.55
C ASN A 171 1.82 -11.17 6.09
N PRO A 172 2.61 -12.11 6.64
CA PRO A 172 2.47 -12.52 8.04
C PRO A 172 3.06 -11.53 9.06
N TYR A 173 3.64 -10.42 8.60
CA TYR A 173 4.33 -9.44 9.45
C TYR A 173 3.46 -8.24 9.82
N ILE A 174 2.26 -8.15 9.26
CA ILE A 174 1.28 -7.12 9.62
C ILE A 174 0.82 -7.37 11.06
N THR A 175 0.70 -6.30 11.84
CA THR A 175 0.26 -6.42 13.24
C THR A 175 -1.18 -6.92 13.32
N PRO A 176 -1.47 -7.94 14.16
CA PRO A 176 -2.84 -8.39 14.39
C PRO A 176 -3.78 -7.24 14.81
N GLY A 177 -4.89 -7.09 14.09
CA GLY A 177 -5.84 -5.99 14.27
C GLY A 177 -5.51 -4.69 13.52
N LEU A 178 -4.45 -4.67 12.71
CA LEU A 178 -4.07 -3.56 11.81
C LEU A 178 -4.00 -3.99 10.33
N CYS A 179 -4.70 -5.06 9.98
CA CYS A 179 -4.92 -5.48 8.58
C CYS A 179 -6.36 -5.15 8.19
N PHE A 180 -6.54 -4.24 7.23
CA PHE A 180 -7.85 -3.76 6.79
C PHE A 180 -8.08 -4.20 5.35
N MET A 181 -9.23 -4.80 5.08
CA MET A 181 -9.63 -5.24 3.75
C MET A 181 -10.57 -4.19 3.14
N PHE A 182 -10.26 -3.78 1.91
CA PHE A 182 -11.07 -2.86 1.12
C PHE A 182 -11.65 -3.55 -0.11
N HIS A 183 -12.83 -3.11 -0.53
CA HIS A 183 -13.39 -3.42 -1.84
C HIS A 183 -13.14 -2.26 -2.81
N TYR A 184 -13.23 -1.00 -2.33
CA TYR A 184 -13.10 0.17 -3.19
C TYR A 184 -11.67 0.72 -3.18
N PHE A 185 -11.01 0.72 -4.35
CA PHE A 185 -9.67 1.28 -4.53
C PHE A 185 -9.54 2.72 -4.03
N ALA A 186 -10.54 3.57 -4.31
CA ALA A 186 -10.53 4.96 -3.88
C ALA A 186 -10.47 5.11 -2.35
N MET A 187 -11.21 4.27 -1.61
CA MET A 187 -11.19 4.28 -0.14
C MET A 187 -9.82 3.88 0.39
N ARG A 188 -9.24 2.81 -0.19
CA ARG A 188 -7.90 2.35 0.17
C ARG A 188 -6.83 3.43 -0.05
N LYS A 189 -6.83 4.09 -1.21
CA LYS A 189 -5.92 5.19 -1.55
C LYS A 189 -6.04 6.36 -0.57
N MET A 190 -7.28 6.74 -0.26
CA MET A 190 -7.55 7.78 0.72
C MET A 190 -6.90 7.45 2.08
N HIS A 191 -7.04 6.22 2.57
CA HIS A 191 -6.43 5.79 3.84
C HIS A 191 -4.91 5.79 3.85
N PHE A 192 -4.24 5.54 2.72
CA PHE A 192 -2.79 5.71 2.65
C PHE A 192 -2.40 7.16 2.95
N LEU A 193 -3.07 8.10 2.30
CA LEU A 193 -2.68 9.51 2.32
C LEU A 193 -3.16 10.26 3.55
N MET A 194 -4.33 9.94 4.11
CA MET A 194 -4.93 10.67 5.25
C MET A 194 -4.00 10.83 6.45
N ARG A 195 -3.15 9.83 6.74
CA ARG A 195 -2.22 9.82 7.88
C ARG A 195 -0.76 9.97 7.50
N ALA A 196 -0.48 10.11 6.21
CA ALA A 196 0.87 10.08 5.69
C ALA A 196 1.70 11.26 6.19
N LYS A 197 2.89 10.94 6.67
CA LYS A 197 3.98 11.87 6.94
C LYS A 197 5.10 11.78 5.91
N ALA A 198 5.16 10.71 5.13
CA ALA A 198 6.07 10.54 4.02
C ALA A 198 5.55 9.43 3.11
N LEU A 199 5.95 9.51 1.84
CA LEU A 199 5.78 8.45 0.86
C LEU A 199 7.15 8.01 0.36
N VAL A 200 7.49 6.72 0.52
CA VAL A 200 8.72 6.13 0.01
C VAL A 200 8.37 5.09 -1.05
N VAL A 201 8.86 5.31 -2.27
CA VAL A 201 8.51 4.55 -3.46
C VAL A 201 9.73 3.80 -3.97
N PHE A 202 9.77 2.50 -3.70
CA PHE A 202 10.75 1.58 -4.26
C PHE A 202 10.37 1.20 -5.69
N PRO A 203 11.31 0.63 -6.48
CA PRO A 203 11.03 0.18 -7.83
C PRO A 203 9.80 -0.74 -7.91
N GLY A 204 8.95 -0.54 -8.91
CA GLY A 204 7.64 -1.18 -8.95
C GLY A 204 6.96 -1.20 -10.31
N GLY A 205 5.72 -1.70 -10.33
CA GLY A 205 4.89 -1.82 -11.53
C GLY A 205 3.77 -0.78 -11.55
N PHE A 206 2.73 -1.02 -12.35
CA PHE A 206 1.63 -0.06 -12.53
C PHE A 206 0.97 0.39 -11.23
N GLY A 207 0.74 -0.50 -10.26
CA GLY A 207 0.18 -0.08 -8.97
C GLY A 207 1.09 0.89 -8.21
N THR A 208 2.41 0.74 -8.32
CA THR A 208 3.38 1.68 -7.72
C THR A 208 3.36 3.03 -8.41
N PHE A 209 3.26 3.05 -9.75
CA PHE A 209 3.13 4.28 -10.52
C PHE A 209 1.80 4.99 -10.25
N ASP A 210 0.70 4.26 -10.18
CA ASP A 210 -0.63 4.78 -9.89
C ASP A 210 -0.64 5.54 -8.57
N GLU A 211 -0.10 4.94 -7.50
CA GLU A 211 -0.01 5.59 -6.19
C GLU A 211 0.98 6.77 -6.17
N LEU A 212 2.11 6.67 -6.89
CA LEU A 212 3.07 7.77 -7.03
C LEU A 212 2.42 8.99 -7.69
N PHE A 213 1.74 8.79 -8.82
CA PHE A 213 1.11 9.88 -9.55
C PHE A 213 -0.13 10.44 -8.85
N ASP A 214 -0.88 9.62 -8.11
CA ASP A 214 -1.97 10.10 -7.26
C ASP A 214 -1.43 11.07 -6.18
N ALA A 215 -0.38 10.67 -5.47
CA ALA A 215 0.26 11.52 -4.48
C ALA A 215 0.87 12.80 -5.09
N LEU A 216 1.54 12.71 -6.25
CA LEU A 216 2.08 13.88 -6.94
C LEU A 216 0.98 14.84 -7.38
N THR A 217 -0.12 14.33 -7.96
CA THR A 217 -1.24 15.15 -8.40
C THR A 217 -1.91 15.87 -7.23
N LEU A 218 -2.11 15.18 -6.11
CA LEU A 218 -2.70 15.76 -4.91
C LEU A 218 -1.77 16.79 -4.25
N ARG A 219 -0.46 16.55 -4.25
CA ARG A 219 0.55 17.53 -3.77
C ARG A 219 0.63 18.74 -4.68
N GLN A 220 0.63 18.56 -6.00
CA GLN A 220 0.65 19.61 -7.01
C GLN A 220 -0.56 20.55 -6.92
N THR A 221 -1.72 20.01 -6.53
CA THR A 221 -2.99 20.73 -6.46
C THR A 221 -3.36 21.20 -5.04
N ASP A 222 -2.46 21.02 -4.07
CA ASP A 222 -2.68 21.31 -2.64
C ASP A 222 -3.97 20.69 -2.07
N ARG A 223 -4.33 19.51 -2.58
CA ARG A 223 -5.49 18.72 -2.12
C ARG A 223 -5.14 17.70 -1.04
N MET A 224 -3.89 17.66 -0.59
CA MET A 224 -3.42 16.89 0.55
C MET A 224 -2.33 17.63 1.31
N GLN A 225 -2.01 17.16 2.52
CA GLN A 225 -0.94 17.73 3.33
C GLN A 225 0.43 17.62 2.65
N ALA A 226 1.33 18.53 3.02
CA ALA A 226 2.70 18.48 2.56
C ALA A 226 3.45 17.29 3.19
N ILE A 227 3.93 16.38 2.34
CA ILE A 227 4.78 15.26 2.71
C ILE A 227 5.96 15.17 1.72
N PRO A 228 7.13 14.67 2.14
CA PRO A 228 8.19 14.31 1.23
C PRO A 228 7.79 13.05 0.45
N ILE A 229 7.94 13.10 -0.88
CA ILE A 229 7.78 11.95 -1.78
C ILE A 229 9.18 11.53 -2.22
N ILE A 230 9.60 10.34 -1.79
CA ILE A 230 10.96 9.84 -1.98
C ILE A 230 10.96 8.68 -2.96
N LEU A 231 11.65 8.85 -4.08
CA LEU A 231 11.93 7.81 -5.06
C LEU A 231 13.21 7.08 -4.66
N TYR A 232 13.05 5.85 -4.19
CA TYR A 232 14.15 5.03 -3.69
C TYR A 232 14.82 4.25 -4.83
N GLY A 233 16.14 4.32 -4.95
CA GLY A 233 16.93 3.72 -6.03
C GLY A 233 16.96 4.61 -7.27
N SER A 234 17.76 5.66 -7.21
CA SER A 234 17.76 6.77 -8.18
C SER A 234 18.04 6.32 -9.62
N ASP A 235 18.95 5.36 -9.81
CA ASP A 235 19.27 4.78 -11.12
C ASP A 235 18.05 4.13 -11.80
N TYR A 236 17.18 3.48 -11.02
CA TYR A 236 15.96 2.87 -11.56
C TYR A 236 15.00 3.95 -12.04
N TRP A 237 14.75 4.96 -11.20
CA TRP A 237 13.75 5.99 -11.49
C TRP A 237 14.15 6.92 -12.63
N LYS A 238 15.43 7.29 -12.72
CA LYS A 238 15.97 8.09 -13.85
C LYS A 238 15.83 7.37 -15.19
N GLN A 239 15.81 6.03 -15.19
CA GLN A 239 15.53 5.25 -16.40
C GLN A 239 14.03 5.05 -16.64
N ALA A 240 13.25 4.93 -15.57
CA ALA A 240 11.83 4.61 -15.66
C ALA A 240 10.97 5.79 -16.11
N ILE A 241 11.35 7.02 -15.72
CA ILE A 241 10.64 8.25 -16.05
C ILE A 241 11.60 9.43 -16.13
N ASN A 242 11.43 10.23 -17.16
CA ASN A 242 12.15 11.49 -17.32
C ASN A 242 11.21 12.65 -16.93
N PHE A 243 11.32 13.12 -15.68
CA PHE A 243 10.52 14.24 -15.18
C PHE A 243 10.93 15.58 -15.80
N GLU A 244 12.21 15.76 -16.12
CA GLU A 244 12.73 16.96 -16.79
C GLU A 244 12.08 17.11 -18.16
N PHE A 245 11.97 16.01 -18.92
CA PHE A 245 11.24 15.99 -20.18
C PHE A 245 9.77 16.43 -20.02
N LEU A 246 9.08 16.03 -18.94
CA LEU A 246 7.71 16.49 -18.70
C LEU A 246 7.63 18.00 -18.43
N ALA A 247 8.64 18.57 -17.77
CA ALA A 247 8.74 20.01 -17.56
C ALA A 247 9.06 20.74 -18.88
N ASP A 248 10.01 20.22 -19.67
CA ASP A 248 10.39 20.75 -20.98
C ASP A 248 9.21 20.75 -21.98
N GLU A 249 8.36 19.73 -21.92
CA GLU A 249 7.13 19.63 -22.72
C GLU A 249 5.96 20.47 -22.15
N ALA A 250 6.22 21.27 -21.11
CA ALA A 250 5.25 22.17 -20.45
C ALA A 250 3.98 21.48 -19.92
N VAL A 251 4.05 20.20 -19.57
CA VAL A 251 2.93 19.45 -18.96
C VAL A 251 3.00 19.43 -17.43
N ILE A 252 4.16 19.75 -16.85
CA ILE A 252 4.36 20.12 -15.45
C ILE A 252 5.20 21.40 -15.37
N ARG A 253 5.26 22.05 -14.19
CA ARG A 253 6.13 23.20 -13.95
C ARG A 253 7.46 22.73 -13.36
N ASP A 254 8.50 23.54 -13.49
CA ASP A 254 9.82 23.25 -12.91
C ASP A 254 9.74 23.00 -11.39
N GLU A 255 8.91 23.78 -10.68
CA GLU A 255 8.76 23.62 -9.22
C GLU A 255 8.05 22.31 -8.83
N HIS A 256 7.41 21.60 -9.77
CA HIS A 256 6.82 20.28 -9.48
C HIS A 256 7.90 19.22 -9.29
N MET A 257 9.11 19.44 -9.83
CA MET A 257 10.24 18.55 -9.57
C MET A 257 10.71 18.63 -8.11
N ASP A 258 10.51 19.77 -7.43
CA ASP A 258 10.83 19.94 -6.01
C ASP A 258 9.92 19.11 -5.08
N LEU A 259 8.83 18.55 -5.60
CA LEU A 259 7.98 17.61 -4.86
C LEU A 259 8.67 16.26 -4.63
N LEU A 260 9.67 15.95 -5.44
CA LEU A 260 10.37 14.67 -5.44
C LEU A 260 11.73 14.78 -4.76
N SER A 261 12.13 13.72 -4.07
CA SER A 261 13.49 13.53 -3.58
C SER A 261 13.95 12.13 -3.95
N PHE A 262 15.25 11.95 -4.11
CA PHE A 262 15.85 10.63 -4.33
C PHE A 262 16.58 10.16 -3.08
N ALA A 263 16.59 8.85 -2.85
CA ALA A 263 17.41 8.22 -1.83
C ALA A 263 17.97 6.89 -2.34
N ASP A 264 19.22 6.61 -2.00
CA ASP A 264 19.93 5.38 -2.37
C ASP A 264 20.38 4.59 -1.13
N SER A 265 20.00 5.02 0.07
CA SER A 265 20.17 4.25 1.31
C SER A 265 19.01 4.45 2.30
N PRO A 266 18.76 3.49 3.22
CA PRO A 266 17.71 3.63 4.23
C PRO A 266 17.93 4.86 5.13
N THR A 267 19.19 5.14 5.48
CA THR A 267 19.54 6.27 6.33
C THR A 267 19.34 7.61 5.64
N GLU A 268 19.57 7.69 4.34
CA GLU A 268 19.34 8.88 3.55
C GLU A 268 17.85 9.19 3.44
N ALA A 269 17.03 8.20 3.08
CA ALA A 269 15.58 8.35 3.04
C ALA A 269 15.03 8.84 4.38
N TRP A 270 15.49 8.28 5.51
CA TRP A 270 15.06 8.73 6.82
C TRP A 270 15.49 10.18 7.13
N LYS A 271 16.73 10.56 6.80
CA LYS A 271 17.22 11.93 6.97
C LYS A 271 16.40 12.94 6.16
N ILE A 272 15.99 12.62 4.94
CA ILE A 272 15.12 13.47 4.12
C ILE A 272 13.80 13.73 4.84
N ILE A 273 13.18 12.68 5.39
CA ILE A 273 11.93 12.78 6.13
C ILE A 273 12.09 13.65 7.37
N GLN A 274 13.14 13.43 8.16
CA GLN A 274 13.42 14.24 9.35
C GLN A 274 13.61 15.72 9.01
N LYS A 275 14.49 16.03 8.04
CA LYS A 275 14.74 17.41 7.62
C LYS A 275 13.49 18.11 7.10
N PHE A 276 12.65 17.39 6.35
CA PHE A 276 11.39 17.94 5.85
C PHE A 276 10.47 18.40 6.98
N HIS A 277 10.27 17.56 8.01
CA HIS A 277 9.39 17.89 9.14
C HIS A 277 10.01 18.89 10.12
N GLU A 278 11.34 18.94 10.23
CA GLU A 278 12.05 20.00 10.97
C GLU A 278 11.87 21.37 10.31
N ALA A 279 11.93 21.44 8.98
CA ALA A 279 11.72 22.67 8.22
C ALA A 279 10.23 23.07 8.14
N ASN A 280 9.32 22.10 8.25
CA ASN A 280 7.88 22.30 8.12
C ASN A 280 7.11 21.78 9.35
N PRO A 281 7.31 22.38 10.54
CA PRO A 281 6.64 21.92 11.77
C PRO A 281 5.11 22.05 11.68
N GLU A 282 4.61 22.92 10.81
CA GLU A 282 3.18 23.12 10.54
C GLU A 282 2.60 22.18 9.48
N ALA A 283 3.41 21.28 8.86
CA ALA A 283 2.92 20.23 7.97
C ALA A 283 2.11 19.21 8.79
N LYS A 284 0.91 19.62 9.19
CA LYS A 284 -0.03 18.81 9.96
C LYS A 284 -0.56 17.73 9.04
N VAL A 285 -0.70 16.53 9.59
CA VAL A 285 -1.51 15.50 8.98
C VAL A 285 -2.91 16.10 8.83
N ILE A 286 -3.42 16.23 7.61
CA ILE A 286 -4.84 16.56 7.38
C ILE A 286 -5.61 15.25 7.58
N ALA A 287 -5.53 14.70 8.78
CA ALA A 287 -6.53 13.77 9.26
C ALA A 287 -7.61 14.65 9.91
N PRO A 288 -8.89 14.47 9.57
CA PRO A 288 -9.97 15.19 10.21
C PRO A 288 -9.99 14.98 11.73
#